data_AF-A0A1C3XJQ8-F1
#
_entry.id   AF-A0A1C3XJQ8-F1
#
_cell.length_a   1.000
_cell.length_b   1.000
_cell.length_c   1.000
_cell.angle_alpha   90.00
_cell.angle_beta   90.00
_cell.angle_gamma   90.00
#
_symmetry.space_group_name_H-M   'P 1'
#
loop_
_entity.id
_entity.type
_entity.pdbx_description
1 polymer ?
#
loop_
_entity_poly.entity_id
_entity_poly.type
_entity_poly.pdbx_seq_one_letter_code
_entity_poly.pdbx_strand_id
1 'polypeptide(L)'
;ESKLVTVCEEVLKLRLLAPAGYKRVEIKESNEPLNRADYQRYLAGDEYGPLIQGARMKDFDQGRVKPLMFEVLITYDAPNAYGTPIRGTSRCQYPTDNEDTSRADRLYVMVDGKTNADWLETQR
;
A
#
# COMPACT_ATOMS: atom_id res chain seq x y z
N GLU A 1 -11.19 -8.48 9.83
CA GLU A 1 -9.95 -7.79 9.45
C GLU A 1 -10.06 -7.40 7.98
N SER A 2 -9.55 -6.24 7.55
CA SER A 2 -9.72 -5.79 6.17
C SER A 2 -8.86 -6.61 5.20
N LYS A 3 -9.27 -6.65 3.92
CA LYS A 3 -8.45 -7.30 2.88
C LYS A 3 -7.11 -6.59 2.70
N LEU A 4 -7.06 -5.28 2.90
CA LEU A 4 -5.82 -4.52 2.87
C LEU A 4 -4.82 -5.03 3.90
N VAL A 5 -5.23 -5.19 5.17
CA VAL A 5 -4.35 -5.75 6.22
C VAL A 5 -3.76 -7.10 5.80
N THR A 6 -4.60 -8.02 5.29
CA THR A 6 -4.13 -9.35 4.86
C THR A 6 -3.06 -9.22 3.77
N VAL A 7 -3.32 -8.44 2.73
CA VAL A 7 -2.38 -8.25 1.62
C VAL A 7 -1.11 -7.54 2.09
N CYS A 8 -1.22 -6.52 2.95
CA CYS A 8 -0.07 -5.81 3.51
C CYS A 8 0.85 -6.74 4.29
N GLU A 9 0.30 -7.63 5.12
CA GLU A 9 1.11 -8.61 5.84
C GLU A 9 1.77 -9.65 4.94
N GLU A 10 1.08 -10.08 3.89
CA GLU A 10 1.66 -10.99 2.90
C GLU A 10 2.87 -10.36 2.23
N VAL A 11 2.73 -9.13 1.74
CA VAL A 11 3.83 -8.38 1.10
C VAL A 11 4.93 -8.09 2.12
N LEU A 12 4.59 -7.66 3.34
CA LEU A 12 5.56 -7.41 4.40
C LEU A 12 6.39 -8.65 4.71
N LYS A 13 5.75 -9.81 4.92
CA LYS A 13 6.44 -11.06 5.23
C LYS A 13 7.43 -11.46 4.14
N LEU A 14 7.09 -11.26 2.86
CA LEU A 14 8.00 -11.53 1.74
C LEU A 14 9.29 -10.68 1.79
N ARG A 15 9.26 -9.53 2.45
CA ARG A 15 10.39 -8.60 2.57
C ARG A 15 11.22 -8.81 3.84
N LEU A 16 10.76 -9.66 4.77
CA LEU A 16 11.49 -9.96 6.01
C LEU A 16 12.59 -10.99 5.77
N LEU A 17 13.70 -10.85 6.49
CA LEU A 17 14.78 -11.84 6.50
C LEU A 17 14.32 -13.20 7.04
N ALA A 18 13.46 -13.19 8.07
CA ALA A 18 12.96 -14.38 8.73
C ALA A 18 11.42 -14.33 8.85
N PRO A 19 10.68 -14.58 7.74
CA PRO A 19 9.22 -14.47 7.71
C PRO A 19 8.51 -15.35 8.73
N ALA A 20 9.07 -16.53 9.03
CA ALA A 20 8.50 -17.48 9.99
C ALA A 20 8.49 -16.94 11.43
N GLY A 21 9.36 -15.99 11.76
CA GLY A 21 9.42 -15.36 13.08
C GLY A 21 8.53 -14.12 13.23
N TYR A 22 7.80 -13.74 12.18
CA TYR A 22 6.88 -12.61 12.21
C TYR A 22 5.80 -12.79 13.28
N LYS A 23 5.65 -11.77 14.13
CA LYS A 23 4.57 -11.67 15.11
C LYS A 23 3.98 -10.28 15.07
N ARG A 24 2.73 -10.18 14.64
CA ARG A 24 1.97 -8.93 14.70
C ARG A 24 1.81 -8.49 16.16
N VAL A 25 2.02 -7.20 16.41
CA VAL A 25 1.84 -6.56 17.71
C VAL A 25 0.63 -5.63 17.69
N GLU A 26 0.50 -4.78 16.67
CA GLU A 26 -0.57 -3.80 16.57
C GLU A 26 -0.91 -3.51 15.11
N ILE A 27 -2.18 -3.21 14.85
CA ILE A 27 -2.67 -2.66 13.58
C ILE A 27 -3.40 -1.35 13.85
N LYS A 28 -3.13 -0.34 13.03
CA LYS A 28 -3.95 0.86 12.92
C LYS A 28 -4.35 1.06 11.47
N GLU A 29 -5.65 1.14 11.21
CA GLU A 29 -6.18 1.46 9.90
C GLU A 29 -6.69 2.90 9.90
N SER A 30 -6.42 3.61 8.83
CA SER A 30 -6.94 4.96 8.58
C SER A 30 -7.20 5.14 7.09
N ASN A 31 -7.92 6.20 6.75
CA ASN A 31 -8.00 6.66 5.38
C ASN A 31 -8.10 8.18 5.33
N GLU A 32 -7.66 8.74 4.21
CA GLU A 32 -7.77 10.16 3.93
C GLU A 32 -8.04 10.40 2.44
N PRO A 33 -8.69 11.51 2.06
CA PRO A 33 -8.83 11.88 0.65
C PRO A 33 -7.47 12.05 -0.03
N LEU A 34 -7.31 11.48 -1.23
CA LEU A 34 -6.13 11.78 -2.05
C LEU A 34 -6.19 13.25 -2.47
N ASN A 35 -5.08 13.95 -2.31
CA ASN A 35 -4.91 15.23 -2.96
C ASN A 35 -4.73 15.04 -4.48
N ARG A 36 -4.89 16.14 -5.21
CA ARG A 36 -4.84 16.15 -6.68
C ARG A 36 -3.52 15.58 -7.25
N ALA A 37 -2.39 15.88 -6.61
CA ALA A 37 -1.07 15.46 -7.10
C ALA A 37 -0.86 13.95 -6.91
N ASP A 38 -1.29 13.41 -5.77
CA ASP A 38 -1.21 11.98 -5.50
C ASP A 38 -2.19 11.19 -6.36
N TYR A 39 -3.38 11.74 -6.63
CA TYR A 39 -4.31 11.12 -7.58
C TYR A 39 -3.73 11.04 -8.98
N GLN A 40 -3.06 12.10 -9.44
CA GLN A 40 -2.36 12.09 -10.73
C GLN A 40 -1.26 11.02 -10.79
N ARG A 41 -0.49 10.84 -9.72
CA ARG A 41 0.54 9.78 -9.65
C ARG A 41 -0.07 8.39 -9.67
N TYR A 42 -1.15 8.19 -8.93
CA TYR A 42 -1.90 6.93 -8.91
C TYR A 42 -2.38 6.57 -10.34
N LEU A 43 -3.01 7.51 -11.04
CA LEU A 43 -3.47 7.28 -12.42
C LEU A 43 -2.35 6.99 -13.41
N ALA A 44 -1.14 7.54 -13.17
CA ALA A 44 0.03 7.27 -14.01
C ALA A 44 0.55 5.83 -13.84
N GLY A 45 0.32 5.20 -12.68
CA GLY A 45 0.69 3.81 -12.42
C GLY A 45 -0.33 2.78 -12.93
N ASP A 46 -1.57 3.18 -13.20
CA ASP A 46 -2.72 2.28 -13.36
C ASP A 46 -2.94 1.76 -14.80
N GLU A 47 -1.86 1.63 -15.60
CA GLU A 47 -1.85 1.27 -17.04
C GLU A 47 -2.80 2.08 -17.95
N TYR A 48 -3.46 3.11 -17.43
CA TYR A 48 -4.38 3.94 -18.21
C TYR A 48 -3.62 4.73 -19.27
N GLY A 49 -4.16 4.73 -20.49
CA GLY A 49 -3.70 5.64 -21.54
C GLY A 49 -3.96 7.12 -21.19
N PRO A 50 -3.21 8.07 -21.77
CA PRO A 50 -3.30 9.50 -21.43
C PRO A 50 -4.70 10.10 -21.52
N LEU A 51 -5.53 9.61 -22.46
CA LEU A 51 -6.92 10.04 -22.61
C LEU A 51 -7.77 9.72 -21.37
N ILE A 52 -7.63 8.51 -20.83
CA ILE A 52 -8.37 8.07 -19.65
C ILE A 52 -7.88 8.80 -18.41
N GLN A 53 -6.56 8.98 -18.28
CA GLN A 53 -5.98 9.77 -17.19
C GLN A 53 -6.53 11.21 -17.19
N GLY A 54 -6.57 11.86 -18.36
CA GLY A 54 -7.13 13.21 -18.50
C GLY A 54 -8.61 13.30 -18.15
N ALA A 55 -9.42 12.33 -18.56
CA ALA A 55 -10.84 12.27 -18.21
C ALA A 55 -11.04 12.11 -16.70
N ARG A 56 -10.32 11.18 -16.06
CA ARG A 56 -10.40 10.94 -14.60
C ARG A 56 -9.91 12.14 -13.79
N MET A 57 -8.86 12.82 -14.21
CA MET A 57 -8.41 14.06 -13.57
C MET A 57 -9.46 15.16 -13.65
N LYS A 58 -10.17 15.30 -14.79
CA LYS A 58 -11.29 16.24 -14.91
C LYS A 58 -12.43 15.89 -13.96
N ASP A 59 -12.76 14.61 -13.83
CA ASP A 59 -13.81 14.16 -12.90
C ASP A 59 -13.42 14.40 -11.43
N PHE A 60 -12.14 14.24 -11.07
CA PHE A 60 -11.60 14.62 -9.76
C PHE A 60 -11.74 16.13 -9.52
N ASP A 61 -11.31 16.96 -10.47
CA ASP A 61 -11.36 18.43 -10.36
C ASP A 61 -12.81 18.94 -10.24
N GLN A 62 -13.78 18.17 -10.75
CA GLN A 62 -15.22 18.44 -10.63
C GLN A 62 -15.87 17.81 -9.38
N GLY A 63 -15.11 17.09 -8.55
CA GLY A 63 -15.59 16.40 -7.35
C GLY A 63 -16.48 15.20 -7.61
N ARG A 64 -16.48 14.66 -8.84
CA ARG A 64 -17.26 13.47 -9.23
C ARG A 64 -16.58 12.18 -8.79
N VAL A 65 -15.26 12.19 -8.71
CA VAL A 65 -14.46 11.09 -8.13
C VAL A 65 -13.80 11.61 -6.86
N LYS A 66 -13.86 10.83 -5.78
CA LYS A 66 -13.33 11.16 -4.46
C LYS A 66 -12.40 10.03 -3.99
N PRO A 67 -11.19 9.94 -4.57
CA PRO A 67 -10.28 8.87 -4.29
C PRO A 67 -9.78 8.95 -2.84
N LEU A 68 -9.55 7.79 -2.22
CA LEU A 68 -9.08 7.65 -0.86
C LEU A 68 -7.74 6.93 -0.81
N MET A 69 -6.90 7.33 0.14
CA MET A 69 -5.67 6.65 0.50
C MET A 69 -6.00 5.86 1.73
N PHE A 70 -6.10 4.54 1.60
CA PHE A 70 -6.18 3.67 2.76
C PHE A 70 -4.78 3.42 3.28
N GLU A 71 -4.61 3.54 4.60
CA GLU A 71 -3.36 3.29 5.27
C GLU A 71 -3.53 2.24 6.36
N VAL A 72 -2.53 1.35 6.46
CA VAL A 72 -2.39 0.39 7.54
C VAL A 72 -0.99 0.54 8.12
N LEU A 73 -0.92 0.92 9.38
CA LEU A 73 0.31 0.85 10.17
C LEU A 73 0.34 -0.48 10.91
N ILE A 74 1.34 -1.31 10.60
CA ILE A 74 1.54 -2.62 11.21
C ILE A 74 2.78 -2.55 12.08
N THR A 75 2.61 -2.65 13.40
CA THR A 75 3.72 -2.87 14.33
C THR A 75 3.88 -4.37 14.54
N TYR A 76 5.10 -4.88 14.42
CA TYR A 76 5.38 -6.31 14.49
C TYR A 76 6.76 -6.57 15.10
N ASP A 77 6.97 -7.79 15.59
CA ASP A 77 8.28 -8.31 15.95
C ASP A 77 8.73 -9.31 14.86
N ALA A 78 9.99 -9.23 14.42
CA ALA A 78 10.58 -10.19 13.50
C ALA A 78 12.09 -10.40 13.80
N PRO A 79 12.63 -11.62 13.62
CA PRO A 79 14.05 -11.85 13.86
C PRO A 79 14.94 -11.10 12.87
N ASN A 80 16.04 -10.54 13.37
CA ASN A 80 17.14 -10.07 12.54
C ASN A 80 18.02 -11.23 12.04
N ALA A 81 19.11 -10.91 11.35
CA ALA A 81 20.07 -11.90 10.81
C ALA A 81 20.71 -12.81 11.89
N TYR A 82 20.64 -12.44 13.16
CA TYR A 82 21.17 -13.21 14.30
C TYR A 82 20.07 -13.93 15.10
N GLY A 83 18.83 -13.92 14.61
CA GLY A 83 17.68 -14.57 15.27
C GLY A 83 17.09 -13.79 16.45
N THR A 84 17.61 -12.61 16.77
CA THR A 84 17.04 -11.77 17.84
C THR A 84 15.76 -11.08 17.32
N PRO A 85 14.61 -11.23 18.00
CA PRO A 85 13.39 -10.51 17.63
C PRO A 85 13.59 -8.99 17.80
N ILE A 86 13.31 -8.22 16.75
CA ILE A 86 13.31 -6.76 16.77
C ILE A 86 11.91 -6.27 16.43
N ARG A 87 11.47 -5.21 17.13
CA ARG A 87 10.23 -4.51 16.81
C ARG A 87 10.41 -3.58 15.61
N GLY A 88 9.56 -3.76 14.60
CA GLY A 88 9.44 -2.89 13.43
C GLY A 88 8.03 -2.32 13.31
N THR A 89 7.92 -1.26 12.52
CA THR A 89 6.65 -0.71 12.08
C THR A 89 6.73 -0.48 10.58
N SER A 90 5.77 -1.05 9.84
CA SER A 90 5.65 -0.81 8.40
C SER A 90 4.36 -0.05 8.10
N ARG A 91 4.45 0.85 7.12
CA ARG A 91 3.32 1.61 6.60
C ARG A 91 2.90 1.05 5.27
N CYS A 92 1.68 0.54 5.22
CA CYS A 92 1.07 0.04 3.99
C CYS A 92 0.04 1.05 3.49
N GLN A 93 0.10 1.38 2.20
CA GLN A 93 -0.74 2.39 1.57
C GLN A 93 -1.40 1.83 0.31
N TYR A 94 -2.67 2.14 0.11
CA TYR A 94 -3.46 1.70 -1.02
C TYR A 94 -4.37 2.83 -1.51
N PRO A 95 -3.96 3.55 -2.56
CA PRO A 95 -4.81 4.54 -3.23
C PRO A 95 -5.88 3.81 -4.05
N THR A 96 -7.12 4.29 -3.99
CA THR A 96 -8.24 3.71 -4.73
C THR A 96 -9.32 4.75 -5.02
N ASP A 97 -10.00 4.59 -6.14
CA ASP A 97 -11.19 5.35 -6.51
C ASP A 97 -12.50 4.67 -6.09
N ASN A 98 -12.46 3.44 -5.58
CA ASN A 98 -13.63 2.61 -5.28
C ASN A 98 -14.15 2.74 -3.84
N GLU A 99 -13.66 3.73 -3.07
CA GLU A 99 -14.05 4.01 -1.68
C GLU A 99 -13.91 2.83 -0.68
N ASP A 100 -13.34 1.69 -1.08
CA ASP A 100 -13.10 0.51 -0.24
C ASP A 100 -11.78 -0.24 -0.55
N THR A 101 -11.45 -1.21 0.31
CA THR A 101 -10.24 -2.03 0.21
C THR A 101 -10.46 -3.44 -0.33
N SER A 102 -11.67 -3.76 -0.83
CA SER A 102 -12.05 -5.10 -1.29
C SER A 102 -11.25 -5.57 -2.51
N ARG A 103 -10.64 -4.63 -3.23
CA ARG A 103 -9.79 -4.86 -4.41
C ARG A 103 -8.29 -4.74 -4.13
N ALA A 104 -7.90 -4.51 -2.88
CA ALA A 104 -6.49 -4.49 -2.52
C ALA A 104 -5.81 -5.81 -2.96
N ASP A 105 -4.68 -5.68 -3.63
CA ASP A 105 -3.89 -6.81 -4.14
C ASP A 105 -2.39 -6.48 -4.02
N ARG A 106 -1.56 -7.53 -3.99
CA ARG A 106 -0.10 -7.43 -3.77
C ARG A 106 0.60 -6.55 -4.81
N LEU A 107 0.01 -6.37 -5.98
CA LEU A 107 0.54 -5.52 -7.04
C LEU A 107 0.39 -4.02 -6.75
N TYR A 108 -0.72 -3.62 -6.13
CA TYR A 108 -1.11 -2.21 -5.98
C TYR A 108 -0.86 -1.65 -4.59
N VAL A 109 -0.67 -2.51 -3.58
CA VAL A 109 -0.30 -2.04 -2.24
C VAL A 109 1.16 -1.58 -2.22
N MET A 110 1.39 -0.45 -1.58
CA MET A 110 2.73 0.05 -1.29
C MET A 110 3.06 -0.25 0.17
N VAL A 111 4.15 -0.97 0.41
CA VAL A 111 4.70 -1.16 1.77
C VAL A 111 5.97 -0.32 1.87
N ASP A 112 6.02 0.55 2.87
CA ASP A 112 7.12 1.49 3.12
C ASP A 112 7.48 2.32 1.88
N GLY A 113 6.43 2.78 1.17
CA GLY A 113 6.55 3.62 -0.02
C GLY A 113 6.96 2.90 -1.31
N LYS A 114 7.05 1.56 -1.29
CA LYS A 114 7.42 0.77 -2.47
C LYS A 114 6.33 -0.25 -2.80
N THR A 115 5.92 -0.29 -4.07
CA THR A 115 5.18 -1.44 -4.60
C THR A 115 6.06 -2.70 -4.55
N ASN A 116 5.46 -3.88 -4.77
CA ASN A 116 6.24 -5.10 -4.83
C ASN A 116 7.25 -5.08 -6.01
N ALA A 117 6.88 -4.46 -7.13
CA ALA A 117 7.77 -4.29 -8.28
C ALA A 117 8.97 -3.40 -7.92
N ASP A 118 8.73 -2.20 -7.37
CA ASP A 118 9.80 -1.28 -6.97
C ASP A 118 10.76 -1.90 -5.95
N TRP A 119 10.23 -2.69 -5.03
CA TRP A 119 11.05 -3.36 -4.02
C TRP A 119 11.98 -4.40 -4.66
N LEU A 120 11.47 -5.23 -5.57
CA LEU A 120 12.26 -6.26 -6.26
C LEU A 120 13.41 -5.65 -7.08
N GLU A 121 13.20 -4.49 -7.70
CA GLU A 121 14.27 -3.78 -8.40
C GLU A 121 15.40 -3.36 -7.47
N THR A 122 15.12 -3.07 -6.19
CA THR A 122 16.14 -2.75 -5.20
C THR A 122 16.86 -3.96 -4.58
N GLN A 123 16.44 -5.18 -4.93
CA GLN A 123 17.12 -6.41 -4.49
C GLN A 123 18.11 -6.95 -5.54
N ARG A 124 18.22 -6.30 -6.70
CA ARG A 124 19.23 -6.59 -7.73
C ARG A 124 20.57 -5.97 -7.35
#